data_AF-A0A496W811-F1
#
_entry.id   AF-A0A496W811-F1
#
_cell.length_a   1.000
_cell.length_b   1.000
_cell.length_c   1.000
_cell.angle_alpha   90.00
_cell.angle_beta   90.00
_cell.angle_gamma   90.00
#
_symmetry.space_group_name_H-M   'P 1'
#
loop_
_entity.id
_entity.type
_entity.pdbx_description
1 polymer ?
#
loop_
_entity_poly.entity_id
_entity_poly.type
_entity_poly.pdbx_seq_one_letter_code
_entity_poly.pdbx_strand_id
1 'polypeptide(L)'
;MECYRRTVKSILSEYNRTGKVNSPSTNRGKPPFSVSSPLETIIRQQIRQLNRNGQYVSTRSLCGWIYQEYNVEITDKTLLRTLKRMGFVHRTSKRRSVLKEEDYVIIARREYLRKKLANRKNNNSIILLACIWMKVISTLTIL
;
A
#
# COMPACT_ATOMS: atom_id res chain seq x y z
N MET A 1 0.18 4.56 -42.85
CA MET A 1 -0.39 4.79 -41.50
C MET A 1 -1.89 4.68 -41.60
N GLU A 2 -2.45 3.48 -41.41
CA GLU A 2 -3.91 3.30 -41.41
C GLU A 2 -4.44 3.47 -39.99
N CYS A 3 -5.13 4.57 -39.73
CA CYS A 3 -5.80 4.82 -38.48
C CYS A 3 -7.24 4.29 -38.56
N TYR A 4 -7.69 3.54 -37.55
CA TYR A 4 -9.03 2.96 -37.54
C TYR A 4 -10.13 4.04 -37.60
N ARG A 5 -11.03 3.95 -38.60
CA ARG A 5 -12.08 4.95 -38.90
C ARG A 5 -12.94 5.33 -37.69
N ARG A 6 -13.21 4.40 -36.77
CA ARG A 6 -14.02 4.65 -35.56
C ARG A 6 -13.30 5.57 -34.57
N THR A 7 -11.99 5.38 -34.41
CA THR A 7 -11.17 6.21 -33.52
C THR A 7 -11.14 7.65 -34.02
N VAL A 8 -10.96 7.82 -35.34
CA VAL A 8 -11.00 9.15 -35.99
C VAL A 8 -12.34 9.83 -35.79
N LYS A 9 -13.46 9.12 -36.00
CA LYS A 9 -14.81 9.66 -35.74
C LYS A 9 -15.02 10.05 -34.28
N SER A 10 -14.50 9.26 -33.34
CA SER A 10 -14.61 9.55 -31.90
C SER A 10 -13.86 10.83 -31.53
N ILE A 11 -12.63 10.98 -32.01
CA ILE A 11 -11.79 12.15 -31.76
C ILE A 11 -12.40 13.41 -32.40
N LEU A 12 -12.87 13.31 -33.65
CA LEU A 12 -13.55 14.42 -34.34
C LEU A 12 -14.86 14.81 -33.64
N SER A 13 -15.63 13.83 -33.15
CA SER A 13 -16.86 14.11 -32.40
C SER A 13 -16.59 14.85 -31.10
N GLU A 14 -15.51 14.48 -30.40
CA GLU A 14 -15.05 15.19 -29.21
C GLU A 14 -14.63 16.62 -29.54
N TYR A 15 -13.74 16.78 -30.52
CA TYR A 15 -13.27 18.09 -30.96
C TYR A 15 -14.40 19.04 -31.36
N ASN A 16 -15.37 18.55 -32.14
CA ASN A 16 -16.51 19.35 -32.57
C ASN A 16 -17.41 19.80 -31.41
N ARG A 17 -17.43 19.06 -30.29
CA ARG A 17 -18.24 19.39 -29.11
C ARG A 17 -17.53 20.36 -28.17
N THR A 18 -16.22 20.18 -27.95
CA THR A 18 -15.46 20.91 -26.91
C THR A 18 -14.43 21.90 -27.46
N GLY A 19 -14.21 21.93 -28.79
CA GLY A 19 -13.18 22.75 -29.45
C GLY A 19 -11.74 22.32 -29.15
N LYS A 20 -11.56 21.25 -28.39
CA LYS A 20 -10.28 20.67 -27.94
C LYS A 20 -10.44 19.16 -27.80
N VAL A 21 -9.38 18.41 -28.09
CA VAL A 21 -9.29 16.97 -27.80
C VAL A 21 -8.62 16.82 -26.42
N ASN A 22 -9.42 16.55 -25.39
CA ASN A 22 -8.97 16.48 -24.00
C ASN A 22 -9.08 15.05 -23.44
N SER A 23 -9.54 14.06 -24.21
CA SER A 23 -9.83 12.72 -23.72
C SER A 23 -8.60 12.12 -23.04
N PRO A 24 -8.63 11.99 -21.70
CA PRO A 24 -7.53 11.38 -21.00
C PRO A 24 -7.50 9.89 -21.34
N SER A 25 -6.33 9.26 -21.23
CA SER A 25 -6.25 7.80 -21.19
C SER A 25 -7.25 7.32 -20.13
N THR A 26 -8.30 6.62 -20.54
CA THR A 26 -9.25 6.05 -19.58
C THR A 26 -8.46 5.08 -18.73
N ASN A 27 -8.28 5.40 -17.45
CA ASN A 27 -7.68 4.49 -16.50
C ASN A 27 -8.57 3.25 -16.45
N ARG A 28 -8.14 2.17 -17.11
CA ARG A 28 -8.83 0.88 -17.01
C ARG A 28 -8.90 0.53 -15.54
N GLY A 29 -10.09 0.11 -15.08
CA GLY A 29 -10.26 -0.33 -13.69
C GLY A 29 -9.26 -1.42 -13.36
N LYS A 30 -8.50 -1.25 -12.26
CA LYS A 30 -7.62 -2.30 -11.77
C LYS A 30 -8.45 -3.27 -10.94
N PRO A 31 -8.34 -4.59 -11.16
CA PRO A 31 -9.00 -5.56 -10.29
C PRO A 31 -8.47 -5.40 -8.85
N PRO A 32 -9.31 -5.67 -7.84
CA PRO A 32 -8.89 -5.65 -6.45
C PRO A 32 -7.81 -6.70 -6.21
N PHE A 33 -6.93 -6.44 -5.24
CA PHE A 33 -5.88 -7.39 -4.89
C PHE A 33 -6.44 -8.62 -4.19
N SER A 34 -5.91 -9.80 -4.51
CA SER A 34 -6.29 -11.06 -3.88
C SER A 34 -6.01 -11.10 -2.37
N VAL A 35 -5.02 -10.34 -1.90
CA VAL A 35 -4.72 -10.18 -0.47
C VAL A 35 -5.25 -8.83 0.00
N SER A 36 -6.16 -8.86 0.97
CA SER A 36 -6.79 -7.68 1.56
C SER A 36 -5.86 -6.99 2.57
N SER A 37 -6.09 -5.69 2.82
CA SER A 37 -5.29 -4.89 3.76
C SER A 37 -5.23 -5.44 5.20
N PRO A 38 -6.32 -6.01 5.78
CA PRO A 38 -6.24 -6.66 7.09
C PRO A 38 -5.28 -7.85 7.09
N LEU A 39 -5.36 -8.71 6.07
CA LEU A 39 -4.51 -9.88 5.94
C LEU A 39 -3.03 -9.50 5.76
N GLU A 40 -2.74 -8.43 5.02
CA GLU A 40 -1.38 -7.88 4.95
C GLU A 40 -0.82 -7.50 6.33
N THR A 41 -1.65 -6.94 7.22
CA THR A 41 -1.22 -6.56 8.58
C THR A 41 -0.86 -7.79 9.41
N ILE A 42 -1.68 -8.83 9.32
CA ILE A 42 -1.46 -10.11 10.00
C ILE A 42 -0.19 -10.78 9.48
N ILE A 43 -0.03 -10.90 8.16
CA ILE A 43 1.18 -11.47 7.53
C ILE A 43 2.42 -10.73 8.02
N ARG A 44 2.36 -9.39 8.11
CA ARG A 44 3.47 -8.58 8.59
C ARG A 44 3.81 -8.87 10.07
N GLN A 45 2.80 -9.05 10.92
CA GLN A 45 3.02 -9.41 12.33
C GLN A 45 3.65 -10.79 12.45
N GLN A 46 3.18 -11.77 11.68
CA GLN A 46 3.70 -13.13 11.70
C GLN A 46 5.17 -13.18 11.25
N ILE A 47 5.51 -12.53 10.13
CA ILE A 47 6.91 -12.46 9.66
C ILE A 47 7.81 -11.82 10.73
N ARG A 48 7.34 -10.78 11.41
CA ARG A 48 8.09 -10.14 12.50
C ARG A 48 8.31 -11.07 13.69
N GLN A 49 7.31 -11.87 14.05
CA GLN A 49 7.42 -12.82 15.13
C GLN A 49 8.43 -13.92 14.79
N LEU A 50 8.33 -14.51 13.59
CA LEU A 50 9.28 -15.51 13.10
C LEU A 50 10.71 -14.95 13.06
N ASN A 51 10.88 -13.70 12.60
CA ASN A 51 12.18 -13.03 12.55
C ASN A 51 12.76 -12.76 13.95
N ARG A 52 11.93 -12.38 14.93
CA ARG A 52 12.36 -12.21 16.33
C ARG A 52 12.87 -13.52 16.93
N ASN A 53 12.21 -14.61 16.58
CA ASN A 53 12.60 -15.96 17.00
C ASN A 53 13.78 -16.52 16.19
N GLY A 54 14.28 -15.77 15.20
CA GLY A 54 15.38 -16.20 14.33
C GLY A 54 15.03 -17.39 13.44
N GLN A 55 13.74 -17.64 13.21
CA GLN A 55 13.24 -18.72 12.36
C GLN A 55 13.31 -18.33 10.88
N TYR A 56 13.54 -19.32 10.02
CA TYR A 56 13.56 -19.14 8.58
C TYR A 56 12.13 -18.93 8.06
N VAL A 57 11.95 -17.92 7.21
CA VAL A 57 10.65 -17.58 6.61
C VAL A 57 10.72 -17.81 5.11
N SER A 58 10.04 -18.85 4.64
CA SER A 58 9.85 -19.09 3.21
C SER A 58 8.45 -18.68 2.77
N THR A 59 8.30 -18.32 1.49
CA THR A 59 6.98 -18.00 0.94
C THR A 59 6.04 -19.20 1.00
N ARG A 60 6.55 -20.42 0.74
CA ARG A 60 5.79 -21.68 0.85
C ARG A 60 5.30 -21.95 2.27
N SER A 61 6.14 -21.77 3.29
CA SER A 61 5.75 -21.96 4.69
C SER A 61 4.70 -20.93 5.12
N LEU A 62 4.82 -19.68 4.63
CA LEU A 62 3.81 -18.66 4.88
C LEU A 62 2.47 -18.98 4.21
N CYS A 63 2.47 -19.45 2.95
CA CYS A 63 1.25 -19.90 2.28
C CYS A 63 0.54 -21.01 3.06
N GLY A 64 1.29 -22.02 3.52
CA GLY A 64 0.73 -23.11 4.33
C GLY A 64 0.12 -22.61 5.64
N TRP A 65 0.83 -21.72 6.34
CA TRP A 65 0.32 -21.12 7.58
C TRP A 65 -0.94 -20.27 7.36
N ILE A 66 -1.00 -19.46 6.29
CA ILE A 66 -2.19 -18.66 5.96
C ILE A 66 -3.39 -19.55 5.67
N TYR A 67 -3.17 -20.66 4.94
CA TYR A 67 -4.23 -21.62 4.65
C TYR A 67 -4.74 -22.29 5.93
N GLN A 68 -3.85 -22.70 6.83
CA GLN A 68 -4.21 -23.35 8.09
C GLN A 68 -4.99 -22.41 9.03
N GLU A 69 -4.56 -21.16 9.16
CA GLU A 69 -5.11 -20.22 10.15
C GLU A 69 -6.37 -19.50 9.66
N TYR A 70 -6.44 -19.19 8.36
CA TYR A 70 -7.48 -18.33 7.79
C TYR A 70 -8.31 -18.99 6.68
N ASN A 71 -7.99 -20.23 6.29
CA ASN A 71 -8.63 -20.94 5.18
C ASN A 71 -8.62 -20.14 3.86
N VAL A 72 -7.56 -19.35 3.64
CA VAL A 72 -7.37 -18.55 2.42
C VAL A 72 -6.29 -19.21 1.57
N GLU A 73 -6.66 -19.68 0.39
CA GLU A 73 -5.72 -20.22 -0.57
C GLU A 73 -5.03 -19.09 -1.35
N ILE A 74 -3.71 -19.00 -1.23
CA ILE A 74 -2.89 -17.99 -1.93
C ILE A 74 -1.76 -18.72 -2.63
N THR A 75 -1.65 -18.52 -3.94
CA THR A 75 -0.51 -19.05 -4.69
C THR A 75 0.79 -18.39 -4.22
N ASP A 76 1.88 -19.16 -4.21
CA ASP A 76 3.22 -18.69 -3.84
C ASP A 76 3.64 -17.43 -4.61
N LYS A 77 3.31 -17.38 -5.91
CA LYS A 77 3.59 -16.23 -6.78
C LYS A 77 2.76 -14.99 -6.39
N THR A 78 1.51 -15.17 -5.98
CA THR A 78 0.66 -14.07 -5.49
C THR A 78 1.22 -13.54 -4.18
N LEU A 79 1.57 -14.41 -3.25
CA LEU A 79 2.16 -14.01 -1.97
C LEU A 79 3.48 -13.27 -2.18
N LEU A 80 4.36 -13.77 -3.05
CA LEU A 80 5.63 -13.09 -3.36
C LEU A 80 5.43 -11.67 -3.91
N ARG A 81 4.46 -11.46 -4.81
CA ARG A 81 4.13 -10.12 -5.33
C ARG A 81 3.57 -9.21 -4.23
N THR A 82 2.71 -9.75 -3.37
CA THR A 82 2.19 -9.02 -2.22
C THR A 82 3.32 -8.62 -1.27
N LEU A 83 4.24 -9.53 -0.95
CA LEU A 83 5.40 -9.25 -0.11
C LEU A 83 6.30 -8.17 -0.72
N LYS A 84 6.61 -8.25 -2.01
CA LYS A 84 7.36 -7.20 -2.72
C LYS A 84 6.65 -5.84 -2.65
N ARG A 85 5.33 -5.80 -2.88
CA ARG A 85 4.53 -4.57 -2.76
C ARG A 85 4.52 -4.00 -1.35
N MET A 86 4.47 -4.87 -0.33
CA MET A 86 4.58 -4.49 1.08
C MET A 86 5.99 -4.02 1.46
N GLY A 87 6.97 -4.15 0.56
CA GLY A 87 8.36 -3.79 0.74
C GLY A 87 9.14 -4.82 1.54
N PHE A 88 8.88 -6.11 1.36
CA PHE A 88 9.75 -7.17 1.85
C PHE A 88 10.76 -7.59 0.78
N VAL A 89 12.02 -7.70 1.18
CA VAL A 89 13.13 -8.17 0.35
C VAL A 89 13.79 -9.37 1.02
N HIS A 90 14.12 -10.36 0.20
CA HIS A 90 14.93 -11.49 0.65
C HIS A 90 16.38 -11.04 0.74
N ARG A 91 16.96 -11.02 1.94
CA ARG A 91 18.37 -10.66 2.14
C ARG A 91 19.09 -11.77 2.87
N THR A 92 20.20 -12.21 2.30
CA THR A 92 21.22 -12.98 3.01
C THR A 92 21.96 -12.02 3.94
N SER A 93 21.65 -12.06 5.24
CA SER A 93 22.51 -11.38 6.23
C SER A 93 23.81 -12.18 6.35
N LYS A 94 24.94 -11.53 6.68
CA LYS A 94 26.28 -12.15 6.83
C LYS A 94 26.32 -13.43 7.69
N ARG A 95 25.29 -13.69 8.51
CA ARG A 95 25.15 -14.92 9.32
C ARG A 95 23.90 -15.77 9.00
N ARG A 96 22.85 -15.26 8.34
CA ARG A 96 21.54 -15.96 8.10
C ARG A 96 20.73 -15.37 6.93
N SER A 97 20.00 -16.19 6.16
CA SER A 97 18.99 -15.74 5.18
C SER A 97 17.65 -15.44 5.89
N VAL A 98 17.15 -14.21 5.77
CA VAL A 98 15.91 -13.78 6.45
C VAL A 98 15.10 -12.86 5.53
N LEU A 99 13.78 -13.01 5.51
CA LEU A 99 12.86 -12.10 4.82
C LEU A 99 12.69 -10.83 5.66
N LYS A 100 13.20 -9.69 5.18
CA LYS A 100 13.21 -8.42 5.91
C LYS A 100 12.42 -7.34 5.18
N GLU A 101 11.82 -6.41 5.92
CA GLU A 101 11.29 -5.17 5.33
C GLU A 101 12.45 -4.34 4.76
N GLU A 102 12.22 -3.59 3.68
CA GLU A 102 13.20 -2.68 3.09
C GLU A 102 13.51 -1.51 4.02
N ASP A 103 14.76 -1.03 3.97
CA ASP A 103 15.23 0.02 4.88
C ASP A 103 14.41 1.31 4.74
N TYR A 104 14.05 1.69 3.51
CA TYR A 104 13.22 2.87 3.27
C TYR A 104 11.80 2.70 3.85
N VAL A 105 11.24 1.50 3.81
CA VAL A 105 9.91 1.19 4.37
C VAL A 105 9.95 1.25 5.89
N ILE A 106 11.03 0.75 6.49
CA ILE A 106 11.24 0.83 7.93
C ILE A 106 11.34 2.29 8.37
N ILE A 107 12.10 3.13 7.65
CA ILE A 107 12.23 4.57 7.91
C ILE A 107 10.88 5.26 7.81
N ALA A 108 10.18 5.14 6.68
CA ALA A 108 8.87 5.75 6.45
C ALA A 108 7.84 5.34 7.50
N ARG A 109 7.84 4.05 7.90
CA ARG A 109 6.96 3.56 8.95
C ARG A 109 7.30 4.17 10.32
N ARG A 110 8.58 4.27 10.67
CA ARG A 110 9.02 4.91 11.92
C ARG A 110 8.60 6.37 11.96
N GLU A 111 8.76 7.09 10.86
CA GLU A 111 8.30 8.49 10.74
C GLU A 111 6.79 8.61 10.91
N TYR A 112 6.01 7.78 10.22
CA TYR A 112 4.56 7.76 10.37
C TYR A 112 4.14 7.50 11.83
N LEU A 113 4.75 6.52 12.49
CA LEU A 113 4.44 6.20 13.89
C LEU A 113 4.86 7.33 14.85
N ARG A 114 6.01 7.99 14.61
CA ARG A 114 6.43 9.17 15.38
C ARG A 114 5.43 10.32 15.23
N LYS A 115 5.01 10.63 14.00
CA LYS A 115 3.96 11.63 13.74
C LYS A 115 2.64 11.25 14.42
N LYS A 116 2.25 9.98 14.35
CA LYS A 116 1.05 9.46 15.02
C LYS A 116 1.14 9.58 16.55
N LEU A 117 2.30 9.33 17.14
CA LEU A 117 2.55 9.48 18.57
C LEU A 117 2.55 10.95 19.01
N ALA A 118 3.20 11.83 18.24
CA ALA A 118 3.20 13.28 18.47
C ALA A 118 1.77 13.86 18.46
N ASN A 119 0.87 13.26 17.68
CA ASN A 119 -0.55 13.63 17.61
C ASN A 119 -1.42 13.05 18.76
N ARG A 120 -0.85 12.32 19.73
CA ARG A 120 -1.59 11.83 20.91
C ARG A 120 -1.59 12.88 22.03
N LYS A 121 -2.77 13.28 22.51
CA LYS A 121 -2.93 13.99 23.80
C LYS A 121 -3.07 12.97 24.95
N ASN A 122 -2.87 13.43 26.20
CA ASN A 122 -2.84 12.64 27.44
C ASN A 122 -4.00 11.66 27.70
N ASN A 123 -5.10 11.71 26.93
CA ASN A 123 -6.30 10.89 27.16
C ASN A 123 -6.64 9.95 25.99
N ASN A 124 -5.64 9.45 25.26
CA ASN A 124 -5.80 8.45 24.17
C ASN A 124 -6.70 8.87 22.98
N SER A 125 -7.17 10.13 22.93
CA SER A 125 -7.91 10.66 21.79
C SER A 125 -6.95 10.99 20.64
N ILE A 126 -7.21 10.40 19.47
CA ILE A 126 -6.49 10.70 18.23
C ILE A 126 -7.10 11.98 17.68
N ILE A 127 -6.27 13.01 17.46
CA ILE A 127 -6.68 14.17 16.68
C ILE A 127 -6.82 13.69 15.22
N LEU A 128 -8.03 13.27 14.84
CA LEU A 128 -8.39 13.21 13.43
C LEU A 128 -8.16 14.62 12.87
N LEU A 129 -7.39 14.70 11.78
CA LEU A 129 -6.88 15.91 11.14
C LEU A 129 -7.93 16.98 10.77
N ALA A 130 -9.21 16.78 11.08
CA ALA A 130 -10.25 17.80 11.02
C ALA A 130 -9.94 19.02 11.93
N CYS A 131 -9.20 18.85 13.03
CA CYS A 131 -9.00 19.94 14.00
C CYS A 131 -7.79 20.85 13.73
N ILE A 132 -6.86 20.48 12.85
CA ILE A 132 -5.71 21.35 12.50
C ILE A 132 -6.19 22.53 11.62
N TRP A 133 -7.19 22.31 10.77
CA TRP A 133 -7.81 23.40 9.99
C TRP A 133 -8.52 24.42 10.89
N MET A 134 -9.18 23.99 11.97
CA MET A 134 -9.85 24.92 12.89
C MET A 134 -8.88 25.78 13.70
N LYS A 135 -7.68 25.25 14.03
CA LYS A 135 -6.68 26.01 14.79
C LYS A 135 -6.05 27.13 13.96
N VAL A 136 -5.81 26.88 12.67
CA VAL A 136 -5.23 27.87 11.74
C VAL A 136 -6.22 29.00 11.41
N ILE A 137 -7.52 28.70 11.31
CA ILE A 137 -8.57 29.71 11.05
C ILE A 137 -8.79 30.62 12.27
N SER A 138 -8.71 30.09 13.50
CA SER A 138 -8.86 30.88 14.73
C SER A 138 -7.71 31.87 14.96
N THR A 139 -6.51 31.60 14.46
CA THR A 139 -5.36 32.52 14.56
C THR A 139 -5.36 33.61 13.48
N LEU A 140 -6.14 33.44 12.41
CA LEU A 140 -6.31 34.41 11.32
C LEU A 140 -7.50 35.37 11.52
N THR A 141 -8.27 35.20 12.61
CA THR A 141 -9.42 36.07 12.94
C THR A 141 -9.14 37.04 14.10
N ILE A 142 -7.92 37.07 14.64
CA ILE A 142 -7.50 37.99 15.72
C ILE A 142 -6.34 38.91 15.25
N LEU A 143 -6.31 39.24 13.96
CA LEU A 143 -5.41 40.27 13.41
C LEU A 143 -6.17 41.10 12.39
#